data_AF-A0A929C5F8-F1
#
_entry.id   AF-A0A929C5F8-F1
#
_cell.length_a   1.000
_cell.length_b   1.000
_cell.length_c   1.000
_cell.angle_alpha   90.00
_cell.angle_beta   90.00
_cell.angle_gamma   90.00
#
_symmetry.space_group_name_H-M   'P 1'
#
loop_
_entity.id
_entity.type
_entity.pdbx_description
1 polymer ?
#
loop_
_entity_poly.entity_id
_entity_poly.type
_entity_poly.pdbx_seq_one_letter_code
_entity_poly.pdbx_strand_id
1 'polypeptide(L)' 'MLERMDENNIDLMTVVSEGKVIGLITRDNLIRVLRARSELGM' A
#
# COMPACT_ATOMS: atom_id res chain seq x y z
N MET A 1 -4.17 -5.40 -2.98
CA MET A 1 -3.09 -4.41 -3.23
C MET A 1 -1.73 -5.06 -3.13
N LEU A 2 -1.42 -5.75 -2.02
CA LEU A 2 -0.22 -6.60 -1.91
C LEU A 2 -0.15 -7.66 -3.02
N GLU A 3 -1.25 -8.36 -3.29
CA GLU A 3 -1.33 -9.32 -4.41
C GLU A 3 -0.95 -8.68 -5.75
N ARG A 4 -1.50 -7.49 -6.06
CA ARG A 4 -1.13 -6.72 -7.27
C ARG A 4 0.34 -6.32 -7.31
N MET A 5 0.93 -5.98 -6.16
CA MET A 5 2.36 -5.70 -6.05
C MET A 5 3.19 -6.94 -6.37
N ASP A 6 2.78 -8.12 -5.87
CA ASP A 6 3.45 -9.40 -6.14
C ASP A 6 3.30 -9.83 -7.59
N GLU A 7 2.10 -9.81 -8.15
CA GLU A 7 1.81 -10.20 -9.54
C GLU A 7 2.62 -9.40 -10.56
N ASN A 8 2.85 -8.11 -10.26
CA ASN A 8 3.56 -7.21 -11.18
C ASN A 8 5.03 -6.99 -10.79
N ASN A 9 5.51 -7.64 -9.72
CA ASN A 9 6.85 -7.46 -9.17
C ASN A 9 7.21 -5.97 -8.95
N ILE A 10 6.28 -5.23 -8.33
CA ILE A 10 6.43 -3.81 -7.98
C ILE A 10 6.29 -3.61 -6.47
N ASP A 11 7.11 -2.74 -5.89
CA ASP A 11 7.06 -2.42 -4.45
C ASP A 11 6.38 -1.08 -4.15
N LEU A 12 5.92 -0.41 -5.20
CA LEU A 12 5.42 0.96 -5.15
C LEU A 12 4.22 1.11 -6.07
N MET A 13 3.18 1.77 -5.57
CA MET A 13 1.98 2.12 -6.33
C MET A 13 1.63 3.59 -6.10
N THR A 14 1.31 4.30 -7.18
CA THR A 14 0.82 5.69 -7.11
C THR A 14 -0.68 5.72 -6.81
N VAL A 15 -1.11 6.71 -6.04
CA VAL A 15 -2.53 6.98 -5.77
C VAL A 15 -2.96 8.13 -6.66
N VAL A 16 -3.96 7.88 -7.51
CA VAL A 16 -4.47 8.86 -8.47
C VAL A 16 -5.92 9.21 -8.12
N SER A 17 -6.23 10.50 -8.08
CA SER A 17 -7.58 11.03 -7.94
C SER A 17 -7.79 12.14 -8.97
N GLU A 18 -8.91 12.10 -9.69
CA GLU A 18 -9.24 13.09 -10.73
C GLU A 18 -8.12 13.28 -11.77
N GLY A 19 -7.47 12.18 -12.16
CA GLY A 19 -6.35 12.20 -13.11
C GLY A 19 -5.05 12.80 -12.56
N LYS A 20 -5.00 13.19 -11.29
CA LYS A 20 -3.81 13.73 -10.62
C LYS A 20 -3.22 12.71 -9.66
N VAL A 21 -1.90 12.60 -9.62
CA VAL A 21 -1.19 11.84 -8.59
C VAL A 21 -1.29 12.62 -7.27
N ILE A 22 -1.95 12.03 -6.28
CA ILE A 22 -2.15 12.63 -4.96
C ILE A 22 -1.32 11.93 -3.87
N GLY A 23 -0.63 10.84 -4.19
CA GLY A 23 0.17 10.13 -3.22
C GLY A 23 0.85 8.89 -3.77
N LEU A 24 1.50 8.19 -2.85
CA LEU A 24 2.30 7.00 -3.09
C LEU A 24 2.11 6.01 -1.93
N ILE A 25 2.03 4.72 -2.25
CA ILE A 25 2.01 3.65 -1.28
C ILE A 25 3.15 2.68 -1.61
N THR A 26 4.05 2.48 -0.66
CA THR A 26 5.06 1.42 -0.71
C THR A 26 4.59 0.16 0.00
N ARG A 27 5.19 -0.98 -0.32
CA ARG A 27 4.97 -2.25 0.41
C ARG A 27 5.17 -2.08 1.92
N ASP A 28 6.20 -1.35 2.32
CA ASP A 28 6.51 -1.04 3.72
C ASP A 28 5.39 -0.24 4.42
N ASN A 29 4.74 0.69 3.71
CA ASN A 29 3.59 1.40 4.27
C ASN A 29 2.45 0.43 4.62
N LEU A 30 2.18 -0.55 3.75
CA LEU A 30 1.15 -1.57 3.98
C LEU A 30 1.50 -2.47 5.17
N ILE A 31 2.75 -2.94 5.25
CA ILE A 31 3.22 -3.76 6.38
C ILE A 31 3.07 -3.00 7.71
N ARG A 32 3.44 -1.72 7.74
CA ARG A 32 3.33 -0.88 8.95
C ARG A 32 1.88 -0.76 9.42
N VAL A 33 0.94 -0.57 8.50
CA VAL A 33 -0.49 -0.49 8.81
C VAL A 33 -1.00 -1.84 9.33
N LEU A 34 -0.63 -2.95 8.70
CA LEU A 34 -1.03 -4.29 9.15
C LEU A 34 -0.54 -4.58 10.58
N ARG A 35 0.71 -4.22 10.91
CA ARG A 35 1.23 -4.34 12.28
C ARG A 35 0.43 -3.52 13.28
N ALA A 36 0.20 -2.24 12.97
CA ALA A 36 -0.58 -1.36 13.84
C ALA A 36 -2.00 -1.90 14.06
N ARG A 37 -2.63 -2.48 13.04
CA ARG A 37 -3.96 -3.11 13.19
C ARG A 37 -3.92 -4.36 14.05
N SER A 38 -2.90 -5.21 13.88
CA SER A 38 -2.71 -6.41 14.70
C SER A 38 -2.47 -6.06 16.18
N GLU A 39 -1.71 -5.01 16.46
CA GLU A 39 -1.46 -4.52 17.83
C GLU A 39 -2.74 -3.99 18.49
N LEU A 40 -3.69 -3.48 17.70
CA LEU A 40 -5.00 -3.00 18.15
C LEU A 40 -6.04 -4.13 18.27
N GLY A 41 -5.68 -5.38 17.98
CA GLY A 41 -6.60 -6.54 18.07
C GLY A 41 -7.69 -6.56 16.98
N MET A 42 -7.44 -5.92 15.84
CA MET A 42 -8.33 -5.88 14.67
C MET A 42 -7.97 -6.89 13.58
#